data_AF-A0A431ILY1-F1
#
_entry.id   AF-A0A431ILY1-F1
#
_cell.length_a   1.000
_cell.length_b   1.000
_cell.length_c   1.000
_cell.angle_alpha   90.00
_cell.angle_beta   90.00
_cell.angle_gamma   90.00
#
_symmetry.space_group_name_H-M   'P 1'
#
loop_
_entity.id
_entity.type
_entity.pdbx_description
1 polymer ?
#
loop_
_entity_poly.entity_id
_entity_poly.type
_entity_poly.pdbx_seq_one_letter_code
_entity_poly.pdbx_strand_id
1 'polypeptide(L)'
;MGRRPVADRNWILAAGLAVSVLAALTGLADARSSSEAGTQARRTINTHATFMVTATLVALADLVWRLAVHDTALVTPVGIVVLSVIVAGLVTVGATFGGSLVFEYGFNVETAGDHPVWHRSETDVLPGQDH
;
A
#
# COMPACT_ATOMS: atom_id res chain seq x y z
N MET A 1 12.25 31.30 24.35
CA MET A 1 12.76 30.38 23.30
C MET A 1 11.60 29.47 22.91
N GLY A 2 10.90 29.81 21.83
CA GLY A 2 9.63 29.16 21.48
C GLY A 2 9.85 27.73 21.02
N ARG A 3 9.14 26.77 21.63
CA ARG A 3 8.97 25.43 21.06
C ARG A 3 8.39 25.62 19.65
N ARG A 4 9.19 25.34 18.62
CA ARG A 4 8.62 25.19 17.28
C ARG A 4 7.62 24.04 17.35
N PRO A 5 6.40 24.19 16.81
CA PRO A 5 5.45 23.09 16.77
C PRO A 5 6.12 21.88 16.10
N VAL A 6 5.71 20.68 16.48
CA VAL A 6 6.23 19.35 16.10
C VAL A 6 6.25 19.08 14.58
N ALA A 7 5.94 20.09 13.77
CA ALA A 7 5.56 20.06 12.38
C ALA A 7 6.67 20.43 11.38
N ASP A 8 7.86 20.91 11.76
CA ASP A 8 8.75 21.53 10.74
C ASP A 8 9.46 20.53 9.79
N ARG A 9 9.69 19.27 10.19
CA ARG A 9 10.46 18.29 9.37
C ARG A 9 9.76 16.98 9.03
N ASN A 10 8.90 16.46 9.92
CA ASN A 10 8.27 15.14 9.76
C ASN A 10 6.81 15.21 9.25
N TRP A 11 6.28 16.41 9.00
CA TRP A 11 4.88 16.60 8.66
C TRP A 11 4.47 15.91 7.35
N ILE A 12 5.37 15.82 6.36
CA ILE A 12 5.12 15.11 5.10
C ILE A 12 4.85 13.64 5.37
N LEU A 13 5.66 13.00 6.20
CA LEU A 13 5.50 11.58 6.56
C LEU A 13 4.20 11.37 7.35
N ALA A 14 3.88 12.28 8.27
CA ALA A 14 2.63 12.23 9.03
C ALA A 14 1.39 12.42 8.14
N ALA A 15 1.42 13.38 7.22
CA ALA A 15 0.34 13.60 6.25
C ALA A 15 0.19 12.41 5.30
N GLY A 16 1.30 11.87 4.80
CA GLY A 16 1.31 10.65 3.98
C GLY A 16 0.70 9.45 4.70
N LEU A 17 1.03 9.23 5.97
CA LEU A 17 0.42 8.19 6.82
C LEU A 17 -1.08 8.43 7.02
N ALA A 18 -1.51 9.67 7.25
CA ALA A 18 -2.93 9.97 7.38
C ALA A 18 -3.70 9.62 6.09
N VAL A 19 -3.15 9.99 4.93
CA VAL A 19 -3.73 9.64 3.62
C VAL A 19 -3.66 8.13 3.37
N SER A 20 -2.60 7.44 3.77
CA SER A 20 -2.49 5.99 3.56
C SER A 20 -3.53 5.22 4.38
N VAL A 21 -3.86 5.68 5.58
CA VAL A 21 -4.96 5.11 6.38
C VAL A 21 -6.30 5.32 5.68
N LEU A 22 -6.58 6.52 5.16
CA LEU A 22 -7.80 6.78 4.40
C LEU A 22 -7.88 5.87 3.16
N ALA A 23 -6.79 5.74 2.41
CA ALA A 23 -6.71 4.87 1.24
C ALA A 23 -6.91 3.39 1.61
N ALA A 24 -6.36 2.93 2.72
CA ALA A 24 -6.56 1.56 3.19
C ALA A 24 -8.02 1.29 3.56
N LEU A 25 -8.71 2.26 4.18
CA LEU A 25 -10.12 2.12 4.54
C LEU A 25 -11.02 2.11 3.30
N THR A 26 -10.79 3.02 2.34
CA THR A 26 -11.56 3.05 1.09
C THR A 26 -11.30 1.81 0.24
N GLY A 27 -10.04 1.39 0.09
CA GLY A 27 -9.68 0.18 -0.63
C GLY A 27 -10.25 -1.09 0.01
N LEU A 28 -10.33 -1.15 1.35
CA LEU A 28 -10.96 -2.26 2.05
C LEU A 28 -12.49 -2.28 1.86
N ALA A 29 -13.13 -1.11 1.83
CA ALA A 29 -14.56 -1.01 1.54
C ALA A 29 -14.86 -1.51 0.13
N ASP A 30 -14.09 -1.04 -0.86
CA ASP A 30 -14.23 -1.42 -2.26
C ASP A 30 -13.92 -2.90 -2.51
N ALA A 31 -12.86 -3.42 -1.90
CA ALA A 31 -12.55 -4.85 -1.95
C ALA A 31 -13.74 -5.70 -1.47
N ARG A 32 -14.44 -5.30 -0.40
CA ARG A 32 -15.59 -6.07 0.11
C ARG A 32 -16.80 -6.02 -0.80
N SER A 33 -17.05 -4.91 -1.50
CA SER A 33 -18.19 -4.77 -2.39
C SER A 33 -17.94 -5.36 -3.78
N SER A 34 -16.69 -5.27 -4.26
CA SER A 34 -16.37 -5.36 -5.68
C SER A 34 -15.56 -6.62 -6.03
N SER A 35 -15.36 -7.54 -5.09
CA SER A 35 -14.65 -8.80 -5.37
C SER A 35 -15.20 -9.98 -4.56
N GLU A 36 -15.23 -11.14 -5.20
CA GLU A 36 -15.71 -12.39 -4.60
C GLU A 36 -14.55 -13.28 -4.13
N ALA A 37 -14.74 -13.98 -3.01
CA ALA A 37 -13.78 -14.98 -2.54
C ALA A 37 -13.61 -16.13 -3.53
N GLY A 38 -12.36 -16.62 -3.68
CA GLY A 38 -12.03 -17.73 -4.58
C GLY A 38 -11.65 -17.31 -6.01
N THR A 39 -11.64 -16.01 -6.31
CA THR A 39 -11.18 -15.46 -7.59
C THR A 39 -9.68 -15.12 -7.55
N GLN A 40 -9.01 -15.15 -8.72
CA GLN A 40 -7.62 -14.68 -8.85
C GLN A 40 -7.51 -13.18 -8.50
N ALA A 41 -8.52 -12.41 -8.89
CA ALA A 41 -8.59 -11.00 -8.55
C ALA A 41 -8.60 -10.77 -7.04
N ARG A 42 -9.39 -11.55 -6.27
CA ARG A 42 -9.41 -11.45 -4.80
C ARG A 42 -8.06 -11.80 -4.17
N ARG A 43 -7.36 -12.80 -4.70
CA ARG A 43 -5.99 -13.13 -4.25
C ARG A 43 -5.06 -11.94 -4.50
N THR A 44 -5.14 -11.32 -5.67
CA THR A 44 -4.33 -10.16 -6.04
C THR A 44 -4.64 -8.93 -5.17
N ILE A 45 -5.92 -8.64 -4.91
CA ILE A 45 -6.38 -7.59 -3.98
C ILE A 45 -5.80 -7.84 -2.58
N ASN A 46 -5.88 -9.07 -2.07
CA ASN A 46 -5.35 -9.41 -0.75
C ASN A 46 -3.83 -9.24 -0.69
N THR A 47 -3.10 -9.62 -1.75
CA THR A 47 -1.65 -9.43 -1.84
C THR A 47 -1.29 -7.95 -1.84
N HIS A 48 -1.93 -7.15 -2.70
CA HIS A 48 -1.77 -5.69 -2.71
C HIS A 48 -2.03 -5.08 -1.32
N ALA A 49 -3.18 -5.39 -0.72
CA ALA A 49 -3.56 -4.88 0.59
C ALA A 49 -2.57 -5.28 1.68
N THR A 50 -2.04 -6.50 1.65
CA THR A 50 -1.02 -6.98 2.60
C THR A 50 0.23 -6.10 2.53
N PHE A 51 0.78 -5.89 1.33
CA PHE A 51 1.95 -5.02 1.15
C PHE A 51 1.68 -3.58 1.61
N MET A 52 0.52 -3.01 1.29
CA MET A 52 0.19 -1.62 1.66
C MET A 52 -0.04 -1.44 3.17
N VAL A 53 -0.66 -2.42 3.84
CA VAL A 53 -0.81 -2.43 5.30
C VAL A 53 0.56 -2.58 5.97
N THR A 54 1.39 -3.52 5.52
CA THR A 54 2.75 -3.68 6.04
C THR A 54 3.57 -2.41 5.84
N ALA A 55 3.54 -1.80 4.66
CA ALA A 55 4.22 -0.53 4.39
C ALA A 55 3.76 0.59 5.34
N THR A 56 2.45 0.68 5.58
CA THR A 56 1.87 1.67 6.51
C THR A 56 2.34 1.46 7.94
N LEU A 57 2.36 0.21 8.42
CA LEU A 57 2.85 -0.10 9.77
C LEU A 57 4.34 0.16 9.94
N VAL A 58 5.16 -0.16 8.93
CA VAL A 58 6.60 0.13 8.94
C VAL A 58 6.85 1.64 8.89
N ALA A 59 6.10 2.39 8.07
CA ALA A 59 6.17 3.85 8.02
C ALA A 59 5.73 4.50 9.34
N LEU A 60 4.74 3.93 10.03
CA LEU A 60 4.34 4.37 11.37
C LEU A 60 5.47 4.16 12.38
N ALA A 61 6.12 2.99 12.37
CA ALA A 61 7.26 2.72 13.23
C ALA A 61 8.44 3.66 12.93
N ASP A 62 8.72 3.94 11.66
CA ASP A 62 9.73 4.92 11.22
C ASP A 62 9.42 6.32 11.75
N LEU A 63 8.17 6.79 11.61
CA LEU A 63 7.74 8.08 12.14
C LEU A 63 7.87 8.14 13.67
N VAL A 64 7.42 7.11 14.39
CA VAL A 64 7.52 7.04 15.85
C VAL A 64 8.99 7.13 16.29
N TRP A 65 9.90 6.42 15.62
CA TRP A 65 11.33 6.51 15.91
C TRP A 65 11.86 7.92 15.62
N ARG A 66 11.55 8.50 14.45
CA ARG A 66 11.96 9.89 14.11
C ARG A 66 11.51 10.91 15.15
N LEU A 67 10.32 10.75 15.72
CA LEU A 67 9.80 11.61 16.78
C LEU A 67 10.53 11.37 18.11
N ALA A 68 10.85 10.12 18.45
CA ALA A 68 11.53 9.78 19.70
C ALA A 68 12.96 10.33 19.79
N VAL A 69 13.66 10.47 18.65
CA VAL A 69 15.06 10.96 18.62
C VAL A 69 15.20 12.40 18.13
N HIS A 70 14.08 13.13 17.95
CA HIS A 70 14.10 14.38 17.19
C HIS A 70 14.98 15.48 17.80
N ASP A 71 15.07 15.52 19.13
CA ASP A 71 15.83 16.52 19.90
C ASP A 71 17.24 16.06 20.28
N THR A 72 17.54 14.77 20.13
CA THR A 72 18.76 14.16 20.68
C THR A 72 19.75 13.74 19.60
N ALA A 73 19.27 13.41 18.39
CA ALA A 73 20.13 12.98 17.30
C ALA A 73 20.65 14.16 16.47
N LEU A 74 21.97 14.26 16.31
CA LEU A 74 22.62 15.27 15.46
C LEU A 74 22.44 15.00 13.95
N VAL A 75 22.27 13.72 13.57
CA VAL A 75 22.05 13.25 12.20
C VAL A 75 20.99 12.14 12.19
N THR A 76 20.40 11.85 11.03
CA THR A 76 19.43 10.74 10.93
C THR A 76 20.12 9.40 11.17
N PRO A 77 19.69 8.60 12.18
CA PRO A 77 20.23 7.27 12.41
C PRO A 77 20.09 6.37 11.16
N VAL A 78 21.11 5.55 10.89
CA VAL A 78 21.11 4.64 9.73
C VAL A 78 19.91 3.69 9.72
N GLY A 79 19.43 3.27 10.90
CA GLY A 79 18.23 2.42 11.03
C GLY A 79 16.97 3.06 10.46
N ILE A 80 16.80 4.38 10.63
CA ILE A 80 15.67 5.14 10.06
C ILE A 80 15.78 5.19 8.53
N VAL A 81 16.99 5.33 7.99
CA VAL A 81 17.22 5.28 6.54
C VAL A 81 16.85 3.90 5.98
N VAL A 82 17.27 2.82 6.65
CA VAL A 82 16.94 1.45 6.25
C VAL A 82 15.43 1.20 6.27
N LEU A 83 14.72 1.64 7.32
CA LEU A 83 13.26 1.53 7.39
C LEU A 83 12.58 2.30 6.25
N SER A 84 13.08 3.49 5.92
CA SER A 84 12.56 4.28 4.80
C SER A 84 12.74 3.56 3.45
N VAL A 85 13.89 2.89 3.23
CA VAL A 85 14.13 2.07 2.04
C VAL A 85 13.21 0.84 2.00
N ILE A 86 12.99 0.19 3.14
CA ILE A 86 12.05 -0.94 3.25
C ILE A 86 10.64 -0.49 2.88
N VAL A 87 10.17 0.64 3.40
CA VAL A 87 8.86 1.21 3.03
C VAL A 87 8.78 1.45 1.52
N ALA A 88 9.81 2.07 0.93
CA ALA A 88 9.85 2.29 -0.52
C ALA A 88 9.73 0.98 -1.31
N GLY A 89 10.49 -0.05 -0.93
CA GLY A 89 10.43 -1.37 -1.57
C GLY A 89 9.06 -2.05 -1.42
N LEU A 90 8.46 -2.01 -0.23
CA LEU A 90 7.11 -2.56 0.01
C LEU A 90 6.06 -1.84 -0.84
N VAL A 91 6.14 -0.51 -0.94
CA VAL A 91 5.24 0.28 -1.79
C VAL A 91 5.44 -0.07 -3.26
N THR A 92 6.68 -0.22 -3.73
CA THR A 92 6.95 -0.62 -5.12
C THR A 92 6.31 -1.96 -5.44
N VAL A 93 6.51 -2.98 -4.59
CA VAL A 93 5.93 -4.31 -4.82
C VAL A 93 4.41 -4.28 -4.73
N GLY A 94 3.85 -3.60 -3.71
CA GLY A 94 2.41 -3.43 -3.57
C GLY A 94 1.78 -2.70 -4.77
N ALA A 95 2.45 -1.68 -5.30
CA ALA A 95 2.01 -0.92 -6.45
C ALA A 95 1.98 -1.76 -7.74
N THR A 96 2.87 -2.73 -7.91
CA THR A 96 2.81 -3.67 -9.04
C THR A 96 1.49 -4.46 -9.04
N PHE A 97 1.09 -5.00 -7.89
CA PHE A 97 -0.19 -5.70 -7.77
C PHE A 97 -1.39 -4.76 -7.90
N GLY A 98 -1.30 -3.54 -7.37
CA GLY A 98 -2.37 -2.53 -7.55
C GLY A 98 -2.51 -2.09 -9.02
N GLY A 99 -1.39 -2.01 -9.73
CA GLY A 99 -1.34 -1.70 -11.15
C GLY A 99 -2.01 -2.78 -11.99
N SER A 100 -1.72 -4.07 -11.73
CA SER A 100 -2.38 -5.16 -12.47
C SER A 100 -3.89 -5.16 -12.25
N LEU A 101 -4.39 -4.85 -11.06
CA LEU A 101 -5.84 -4.72 -10.81
C LEU A 101 -6.50 -3.70 -11.75
N VAL A 102 -5.88 -2.52 -11.94
CA VAL A 102 -6.47 -1.44 -12.74
C VAL A 102 -6.22 -1.64 -14.24
N PHE A 103 -4.98 -1.93 -14.63
CA PHE A 103 -4.56 -1.93 -16.03
C PHE A 103 -4.75 -3.27 -16.74
N GLU A 104 -4.73 -4.38 -16.00
CA GLU A 104 -4.89 -5.72 -16.60
C GLU A 104 -6.29 -6.27 -16.31
N TYR A 105 -6.73 -6.22 -15.05
CA TYR A 105 -8.00 -6.84 -14.66
C TYR A 105 -9.21 -5.92 -14.86
N GLY A 106 -8.97 -4.63 -15.12
CA GLY A 106 -10.03 -3.64 -15.33
C GLY A 106 -10.89 -3.40 -14.10
N PHE A 107 -10.31 -3.46 -12.91
CA PHE A 107 -11.02 -3.24 -11.66
C PHE A 107 -11.65 -1.86 -11.62
N ASN A 108 -12.98 -1.82 -11.51
CA ASN A 108 -13.78 -0.59 -11.51
C ASN A 108 -13.59 0.26 -12.78
N VAL A 109 -13.39 -0.39 -13.93
CA VAL A 109 -13.32 0.23 -15.26
C VAL A 109 -14.51 -0.25 -16.10
N GLU A 110 -15.44 0.65 -16.43
CA GLU A 110 -16.69 0.32 -17.14
C GLU A 110 -16.49 -0.37 -18.50
N THR A 111 -15.37 -0.13 -19.18
CA THR A 111 -15.09 -0.70 -20.51
C THR A 111 -14.34 -2.03 -20.47
N ALA A 112 -14.02 -2.57 -19.29
CA ALA A 112 -13.16 -3.75 -19.17
C ALA A 112 -13.81 -5.07 -19.64
N GLY A 113 -15.14 -5.12 -19.76
CA GLY A 113 -15.85 -6.35 -20.12
C GLY A 113 -15.71 -7.43 -19.04
N ASP A 114 -15.95 -8.69 -19.43
CA ASP A 114 -15.80 -9.85 -18.54
C ASP A 114 -14.36 -10.39 -18.63
N HIS A 115 -13.60 -10.30 -17.53
CA HIS A 115 -12.21 -10.77 -17.48
C HIS A 115 -12.10 -12.05 -16.63
N PRO A 116 -11.41 -13.10 -17.10
CA PRO A 116 -11.43 -14.43 -16.47
C PRO A 116 -10.90 -14.48 -15.03
N VAL A 117 -10.03 -13.53 -14.64
CA VAL A 117 -9.54 -13.36 -13.27
C VAL A 117 -10.65 -13.14 -12.22
N TRP A 118 -11.83 -12.69 -12.67
CA TRP A 118 -13.02 -12.47 -11.84
C TRP A 118 -13.86 -13.72 -11.68
N HIS A 119 -13.61 -14.78 -12.45
CA HIS A 119 -14.25 -16.07 -12.26
C HIS A 119 -13.61 -16.84 -11.11
N ARG A 120 -14.44 -17.60 -10.38
CA ARG A 120 -13.94 -18.49 -9.33
C ARG A 120 -13.04 -19.54 -9.96
N SER A 121 -11.79 -19.58 -9.50
CA SER A 121 -10.78 -20.50 -10.01
C SER A 121 -9.68 -20.68 -8.97
N GLU A 122 -9.24 -21.93 -8.82
CA GLU A 122 -8.06 -22.28 -8.03
C GLU A 122 -6.76 -22.05 -8.82
N THR A 123 -6.84 -21.99 -10.15
CA THR A 123 -5.71 -21.72 -11.03
C THR A 123 -5.68 -20.28 -11.49
N ASP A 124 -4.50 -19.69 -11.47
CA ASP A 124 -4.23 -18.35 -11.95
C ASP A 124 -4.09 -18.36 -13.48
N VAL A 125 -4.70 -17.39 -14.16
CA VAL A 125 -4.55 -17.19 -15.60
C VAL A 125 -3.22 -16.48 -15.85
N LEU A 126 -2.38 -17.06 -16.72
CA LEU A 126 -1.09 -16.48 -17.10
C LEU A 126 -1.21 -15.67 -18.41
N PRO A 127 -0.30 -14.70 -18.65
CA PRO A 127 -0.29 -13.95 -19.91
C PRO A 127 -0.21 -14.86 -21.13
N GLY A 128 -1.11 -14.64 -22.10
CA GLY A 128 -1.18 -15.42 -23.34
C GLY A 128 -1.88 -16.77 -23.24
N GLN A 129 -2.53 -17.08 -22.11
CA GLN A 129 -3.46 -18.20 -22.03
C GLN A 129 -4.85 -17.75 -22.51
N ASP A 130 -5.23 -18.22 -23.69
CA ASP A 130 -6.61 -18.12 -24.18
C ASP A 130 -7.47 -19.19 -23.50
N HIS A 131 -8.71 -18.83 -23.15
CA HIS A 131 -9.74 -19.76 -22.71
C HIS A 131 -10.54 -20.28 -23.91
#